data_AF-A0A7W0FLD7-F1
#
_entry.id   AF-A0A7W0FLD7-F1
#
_cell.length_a   1.000
_cell.length_b   1.000
_cell.length_c   1.000
_cell.angle_alpha   90.00
_cell.angle_beta   90.00
_cell.angle_gamma   90.00
#
_symmetry.space_group_name_H-M   'P 1'
#
loop_
_entity.id
_entity.type
_entity.pdbx_description
1 polymer ?
#
loop_
_entity_poly.entity_id
_entity_poly.type
_entity_poly.pdbx_seq_one_letter_code
_entity_poly.pdbx_strand_id
1 'polypeptide(L)' 'MAKCSTCGKATVFGHNRSFSQRATNRMFKPNLQRV' A
#
# COMPACT_ATOMS: atom_id res chain seq x y z
N MET A 1 -10.32 -5.73 -2.70
CA MET A 1 -9.08 -5.21 -2.08
C MET A 1 -8.43 -6.33 -1.29
N ALA A 2 -7.18 -6.69 -1.54
CA ALA A 2 -6.57 -7.81 -0.82
C ALA A 2 -6.39 -7.44 0.66
N LYS A 3 -7.11 -8.14 1.55
CA LYS A 3 -7.08 -7.95 3.00
C LYS A 3 -6.54 -9.21 3.65
N CYS A 4 -5.57 -9.05 4.53
CA CYS A 4 -5.04 -10.13 5.36
C CYS A 4 -6.15 -10.67 6.28
N SER A 5 -6.44 -11.97 6.23
CA SER A 5 -7.42 -12.62 7.10
C SER A 5 -6.95 -12.63 8.56
N THR A 6 -5.66 -12.85 8.80
CA THR A 6 -5.08 -12.94 10.15
C THR A 6 -4.85 -11.58 10.80
N CYS A 7 -4.39 -10.61 10.01
CA CYS A 7 -3.86 -9.34 10.51
C CYS A 7 -4.68 -8.11 10.08
N GLY A 8 -5.74 -8.30 9.28
CA GLY A 8 -6.64 -7.25 8.83
C GLY A 8 -6.02 -6.20 7.89
N LYS A 9 -4.72 -6.27 7.61
CA LYS A 9 -4.01 -5.33 6.72
C LYS A 9 -4.64 -5.32 5.34
N ALA A 10 -5.12 -4.15 4.92
CA ALA A 10 -5.67 -3.90 3.60
C ALA A 10 -4.71 -3.03 2.77
N THR A 11 -4.96 -2.93 1.46
CA THR A 11 -4.21 -1.95 0.67
C THR A 11 -4.64 -0.53 1.06
N VAL A 12 -3.68 0.38 1.20
CA VAL A 12 -3.94 1.79 1.47
C VAL A 12 -3.41 2.65 0.33
N PHE A 13 -4.00 3.84 0.17
CA PHE A 13 -3.57 4.80 -0.83
C PHE A 13 -2.78 5.92 -0.16
N GLY A 14 -1.80 6.46 -0.88
CA GLY A 14 -1.09 7.65 -0.46
C GLY A 14 -0.24 8.17 -1.58
N HIS A 15 0.85 8.84 -1.24
CA HIS A 15 1.67 9.52 -2.22
C HIS A 15 3.14 9.14 -2.13
N ASN A 16 3.83 9.23 -3.25
CA ASN A 16 5.29 9.32 -3.31
C ASN A 16 5.71 10.78 -3.20
N ARG A 17 6.91 11.01 -2.68
CA ARG A 17 7.55 12.33 -2.59
C ARG A 17 8.93 12.20 -3.24
N SER A 18 9.15 12.96 -4.30
CA SER A 18 10.47 13.11 -4.93
C SER A 18 11.34 14.09 -4.13
N PHE A 19 12.60 14.26 -4.55
CA PHE A 19 13.49 15.31 -4.05
C PHE A 19 12.85 16.71 -4.12
N SER A 20 12.08 16.98 -5.17
CA SER A 20 11.29 18.21 -5.34
C SER A 20 9.95 18.23 -4.60
N GLN A 21 9.70 17.26 -3.71
CA GLN A 21 8.46 17.09 -2.93
C GLN A 21 7.17 16.94 -3.76
N ARG A 22 7.28 16.65 -5.06
CA ARG A 22 6.11 16.46 -5.92
C ARG A 22 5.30 15.25 -5.46
N ALA A 23 3.99 15.45 -5.29
CA ALA A 23 3.06 14.40 -4.92
C ALA A 23 2.59 13.60 -6.14
N THR A 24 2.86 12.29 -6.14
CA THR A 24 2.27 11.36 -7.11
C THR A 24 1.55 10.23 -6.39
N ASN A 25 0.40 9.80 -6.90
CA ASN A 25 -0.42 8.77 -6.28
C ASN A 25 0.32 7.43 -6.28
N ARG A 26 0.23 6.70 -5.16
CA ARG A 26 0.67 5.30 -5.06
C ARG A 26 -0.27 4.45 -4.23
N MET A 27 -0.22 3.16 -4.49
CA MET A 27 -0.92 2.14 -3.72
C MET A 27 0.09 1.34 -2.89
N PHE A 28 -0.19 1.19 -1.60
CA PHE A 28 0.56 0.34 -0.70
C PHE A 28 -0.16 -1.00 -0.58
N LYS A 29 0.46 -2.08 -1.07
CA LYS A 29 -0.10 -3.42 -1.03
C LYS A 29 0.42 -4.18 0.20
N PRO A 30 -0.43 -4.91 0.95
CA PRO A 30 0.06 -5.82 1.97
C PRO A 30 0.77 -7.00 1.30
N ASN A 31 1.83 -7.51 1.93
CA ASN A 31 2.55 -8.70 1.48
C ASN A 31 1.74 -9.96 1.84
N LEU A 32 0.81 -10.35 0.98
CA LEU A 32 -0.01 -11.57 1.13
C LEU A 32 0.61 -12.68 0.29
N GLN A 33 0.97 -13.78 0.95
CA GLN A 33 1.48 -14.99 0.31
C GLN A 33 0.44 -16.10 0.43
N ARG A 34 0.41 -17.02 -0.54
CA ARG A 34 -0.38 -18.25 -0.44
C ARG A 34 0.35 -19.19 0.50
N VAL A 35 -0.32 -19.64 1.55
CA VAL A 35 0.12 -20.71 2.45
C VAL A 35 -0.73 -21.93 2.15
#